data_AF-A0A7L2SS35-F1
#
_entry.id   AF-A0A7L2SS35-F1
#
_cell.length_a   1.000
_cell.length_b   1.000
_cell.length_c   1.000
_cell.angle_alpha   90.00
_cell.angle_beta   90.00
_cell.angle_gamma   90.00
#
_symmetry.space_group_name_H-M   'P 1'
#
loop_
_entity.id
_entity.type
_entity.pdbx_description
1 polymer ?
#
loop_
_entity_poly.entity_id
_entity_poly.type
_entity_poly.pdbx_seq_one_letter_code
_entity_poly.pdbx_strand_id
1 'polypeptide(L)'
;ILFGERPYWWVLDTDYYGNNSAPEIQQFPLTCETGPGSPSGHAMGAAGVYYVMVTALLSAAEGKKQSRTLRYWVLWTVLWMGFWAVQGCVCVSRVFIAAHFPHQVIAGVFSGMAVAKTFHHVRCIYNASFCRYLGITLFLFSFTLGFYLLLWTFGVDLLWTLEKAQKWCSHPEWVHIDTTPFASLLRNLGILFGLGLALNSHMYQESCRLKQGQQLPFRLGCIAVSLLILHVFDTFKPPSHTQLLFYALSFCKSAAVPLATVGLIPYCLSQLLA
;
A
#
# COMPACT_ATOMS: atom_id res chain seq x y z
N ILE A 1 4.06 -19.77 -5.08
CA ILE A 1 4.00 -18.34 -4.70
C ILE A 1 3.32 -17.50 -5.79
N LEU A 2 3.75 -17.59 -7.06
CA LEU A 2 3.17 -16.81 -8.17
C LEU A 2 1.67 -17.08 -8.43
N PHE A 3 1.21 -18.31 -8.19
CA PHE A 3 -0.20 -18.72 -8.32
C PHE A 3 -0.89 -18.77 -6.95
N GLY A 4 -1.13 -17.61 -6.36
CA GLY A 4 -1.87 -17.50 -5.11
C GLY A 4 -3.37 -17.63 -5.35
N GLU A 5 -3.94 -18.80 -5.06
CA GLU A 5 -5.39 -19.04 -5.11
C GLU A 5 -6.16 -18.21 -4.08
N ARG A 6 -7.46 -17.97 -4.32
CA ARG A 6 -8.38 -17.35 -3.37
C ARG A 6 -9.48 -18.34 -2.98
N PRO A 7 -9.92 -18.35 -1.72
CA PRO A 7 -10.92 -19.31 -1.24
C PRO A 7 -12.21 -19.33 -2.08
N TYR A 8 -12.73 -18.16 -2.49
CA TYR A 8 -14.03 -18.06 -3.16
C TYR A 8 -14.09 -18.74 -4.55
N TRP A 9 -12.98 -18.79 -5.29
CA TRP A 9 -12.92 -19.53 -6.56
C TRP A 9 -12.30 -20.92 -6.38
N TRP A 10 -11.39 -21.08 -5.42
CA TRP A 10 -10.72 -22.35 -5.18
C TRP A 10 -11.71 -23.44 -4.77
N VAL A 11 -12.71 -23.09 -3.95
CA VAL A 11 -13.77 -24.01 -3.51
C VAL A 11 -14.58 -24.58 -4.67
N LEU A 12 -14.69 -23.83 -5.77
CA LEU A 12 -15.49 -24.18 -6.95
C LEU A 12 -14.68 -24.92 -8.00
N ASP A 13 -13.37 -24.67 -8.08
CA ASP A 13 -12.47 -25.33 -9.03
C ASP A 13 -11.81 -26.60 -8.48
N THR A 14 -11.83 -26.83 -7.16
CA THR A 14 -11.12 -27.95 -6.56
C THR A 14 -11.88 -29.28 -6.69
N ASP A 15 -11.16 -30.32 -7.08
CA ASP A 15 -11.67 -31.70 -7.06
C ASP A 15 -11.74 -32.30 -5.64
N TYR A 16 -11.31 -31.55 -4.62
CA TYR A 16 -11.23 -32.04 -3.24
C TYR A 16 -12.56 -32.56 -2.69
N TYR A 17 -13.68 -31.96 -3.10
CA TYR A 17 -15.01 -32.37 -2.65
C TYR A 17 -15.55 -33.59 -3.41
N GLY A 18 -14.96 -33.98 -4.56
CA GLY A 18 -15.40 -35.11 -5.37
C GLY A 18 -16.89 -35.02 -5.72
N ASN A 19 -17.67 -36.03 -5.30
CA ASN A 19 -19.14 -36.05 -5.49
C ASN A 19 -19.92 -35.31 -4.39
N ASN A 20 -19.26 -34.80 -3.35
CA ASN A 20 -19.91 -34.03 -2.30
C ASN A 20 -20.14 -32.59 -2.77
N SER A 21 -21.22 -31.97 -2.31
CA SER A 21 -21.48 -30.56 -2.58
C SER A 21 -20.38 -29.69 -1.96
N ALA A 22 -19.75 -28.85 -2.77
CA ALA A 22 -18.82 -27.83 -2.29
C ALA A 22 -19.53 -26.90 -1.28
N PRO A 23 -18.81 -26.43 -0.24
CA PRO A 23 -19.41 -25.54 0.74
C PRO A 23 -19.77 -24.20 0.10
N GLU A 24 -20.97 -23.70 0.44
CA GLU A 24 -21.46 -22.43 -0.06
C GLU A 24 -20.71 -21.26 0.61
N ILE A 25 -20.08 -20.42 -0.21
CA ILE A 25 -19.33 -19.25 0.25
C ILE A 25 -20.13 -17.99 -0.10
N GLN A 26 -20.43 -17.18 0.90
CA GLN A 26 -21.02 -15.86 0.69
C GLN A 26 -19.97 -14.93 0.08
N GLN A 27 -20.33 -14.31 -1.05
CA GLN A 27 -19.52 -13.29 -1.69
C GLN A 27 -20.03 -11.90 -1.34
N PHE A 28 -19.11 -10.96 -1.20
CA PHE A 28 -19.37 -9.55 -0.96
C PHE A 28 -18.72 -8.71 -2.07
N PRO A 29 -19.09 -7.43 -2.22
CA PRO A 29 -18.46 -6.53 -3.20
C PRO A 29 -16.93 -6.45 -3.11
N LEU A 30 -16.36 -6.76 -1.94
CA LEU A 30 -14.91 -6.76 -1.68
C LEU A 30 -14.24 -8.13 -1.92
N THR A 31 -14.99 -9.18 -2.22
CA THR A 31 -14.48 -10.55 -2.37
C THR A 31 -13.76 -10.74 -3.71
N CYS A 32 -14.27 -10.12 -4.78
CA CYS A 32 -13.84 -10.37 -6.17
C CYS A 32 -12.64 -9.53 -6.62
N GLU A 33 -11.56 -9.53 -5.84
CA GLU A 33 -10.31 -8.88 -6.23
C GLU A 33 -9.61 -9.62 -7.38
N THR A 34 -9.06 -8.87 -8.35
CA THR A 34 -8.50 -9.43 -9.60
C THR A 34 -7.00 -9.76 -9.54
N GLY A 35 -6.33 -9.43 -8.44
CA GLY A 35 -4.92 -9.80 -8.21
C GLY A 35 -4.75 -11.16 -7.52
N PRO A 36 -3.55 -11.76 -7.56
CA PRO A 36 -3.24 -13.01 -6.87
C PRO A 36 -3.42 -12.89 -5.35
N GLY A 37 -3.84 -13.98 -4.71
CA GLY A 37 -4.13 -14.00 -3.27
C GLY A 37 -2.91 -13.97 -2.35
N SER A 38 -1.70 -14.24 -2.85
CA SER A 38 -0.51 -14.42 -2.01
C SER A 38 0.60 -13.39 -2.29
N PRO A 39 1.13 -12.70 -1.27
CA PRO A 39 0.58 -12.54 0.08
C PRO A 39 -0.63 -11.59 0.08
N SER A 40 -1.37 -11.50 1.19
CA SER A 40 -2.46 -10.53 1.29
C SER A 40 -1.93 -9.10 1.31
N GLY A 41 -2.25 -8.34 0.26
CA GLY A 41 -1.85 -6.93 0.13
C GLY A 41 -2.41 -6.03 1.25
N HIS A 42 -3.61 -6.35 1.75
CA HIS A 42 -4.23 -5.62 2.85
C HIS A 42 -3.50 -5.84 4.17
N ALA A 43 -3.17 -7.09 4.50
CA ALA A 43 -2.38 -7.42 5.70
C ALA A 43 -0.97 -6.84 5.60
N MET A 44 -0.34 -6.94 4.43
CA MET A 44 0.99 -6.37 4.17
C MET A 44 1.02 -4.84 4.32
N GLY A 45 0.07 -4.14 3.69
CA GLY A 45 -0.01 -2.68 3.77
C GLY A 45 -0.28 -2.19 5.19
N ALA A 46 -1.24 -2.81 5.88
CA ALA A 46 -1.54 -2.49 7.27
C ALA A 46 -0.30 -2.73 8.17
N ALA A 47 0.30 -3.91 8.11
CA ALA A 47 1.48 -4.22 8.91
C ALA A 47 2.62 -3.23 8.65
N GLY A 48 2.90 -2.89 7.39
CA GLY A 48 3.93 -1.91 7.04
C GLY A 48 3.69 -0.53 7.65
N VAL A 49 2.49 0.03 7.45
CA VAL A 49 2.15 1.39 7.93
C VAL A 49 2.14 1.45 9.45
N TYR A 50 1.45 0.52 10.12
CA TYR A 50 1.34 0.54 11.58
C TYR A 50 2.68 0.25 12.25
N TYR A 51 3.54 -0.59 11.66
CA TYR A 51 4.90 -0.82 12.17
C TYR A 51 5.74 0.46 12.14
N VAL A 52 5.71 1.21 11.03
CA VAL A 52 6.40 2.51 10.92
C VAL A 52 5.84 3.50 11.94
N MET A 53 4.52 3.55 12.12
CA MET A 53 3.90 4.47 13.07
C MET A 53 4.27 4.15 14.52
N VAL A 54 4.21 2.89 14.94
CA VAL A 54 4.61 2.45 16.29
C VAL A 54 6.08 2.77 16.56
N THR A 55 6.97 2.44 15.62
CA THR A 55 8.41 2.70 15.78
C THR A 55 8.74 4.21 15.79
N ALA A 56 8.04 5.01 14.98
CA ALA A 56 8.19 6.48 15.00
C ALA A 56 7.72 7.10 16.32
N LEU A 57 6.60 6.63 16.89
CA LEU A 57 6.11 7.12 18.19
C LEU A 57 7.03 6.72 19.35
N LEU A 58 7.56 5.50 19.32
CA LEU A 58 8.52 5.02 20.33
C LEU A 58 9.83 5.81 20.29
N SER A 59 10.40 6.02 19.10
CA SER A 59 11.64 6.81 18.95
C SER A 59 11.46 8.28 19.39
N ALA A 60 10.28 8.88 19.16
CA ALA A 60 9.96 10.21 19.65
C ALA A 60 9.87 10.28 21.19
N ALA A 61 9.50 9.18 21.85
CA ALA A 61 9.39 9.10 23.31
C ALA A 61 10.74 8.85 24.01
N GLU A 62 11.74 8.27 23.32
CA GLU A 62 13.06 7.93 23.88
C GLU A 62 13.94 9.15 24.20
N GLY A 63 13.69 10.31 23.60
CA GLY A 63 14.51 11.52 23.76
C GLY A 63 14.50 12.18 25.16
N LYS A 64 13.68 11.73 26.11
CA LYS A 64 13.64 12.25 27.48
C LYS A 64 14.38 11.32 28.44
N LYS A 65 15.71 11.50 28.53
CA LYS A 65 16.61 10.76 29.44
C LYS A 65 16.04 10.72 30.88
N GLN A 66 15.80 9.50 31.37
CA GLN A 66 16.01 9.08 32.76
C GLN A 66 14.86 9.01 33.78
N SER A 67 13.62 9.48 33.55
CA SER A 67 12.57 9.41 34.63
C SER A 67 11.49 8.31 34.50
N ARG A 68 11.50 7.43 33.48
CA ARG A 68 10.26 6.74 33.07
C ARG A 68 10.40 5.33 32.47
N THR A 69 11.30 4.46 32.94
CA THR A 69 11.38 3.06 32.46
C THR A 69 10.00 2.40 32.45
N LEU A 70 9.22 2.51 33.53
CA LEU A 70 7.86 1.97 33.60
C LEU A 70 6.90 2.59 32.57
N ARG A 71 6.90 3.92 32.39
CA ARG A 71 5.98 4.57 31.44
C ARG A 71 6.37 4.31 29.98
N TYR A 72 7.65 4.15 29.68
CA TYR A 72 8.11 3.70 28.36
C TYR A 72 7.67 2.26 28.12
N TRP A 73 7.87 1.35 29.08
CA TRP A 73 7.38 -0.04 28.99
C TRP A 73 5.87 -0.10 28.78
N VAL A 74 5.09 0.66 29.54
CA VAL A 74 3.64 0.75 29.36
C VAL A 74 3.29 1.25 27.96
N LEU A 75 3.94 2.31 27.47
CA LEU A 75 3.72 2.84 26.12
C LEU A 75 4.08 1.79 25.05
N TRP A 76 5.22 1.13 25.19
CA TRP A 76 5.68 0.06 24.32
C TRP A 76 4.66 -1.07 24.27
N THR A 77 4.20 -1.55 25.42
CA THR A 77 3.19 -2.60 25.51
C THR A 77 1.88 -2.16 24.85
N VAL A 78 1.38 -0.95 25.15
CA VAL A 78 0.13 -0.44 24.58
C VAL A 78 0.21 -0.32 23.05
N LEU A 79 1.30 0.24 22.51
CA LEU A 79 1.46 0.42 21.06
C LEU A 79 1.59 -0.90 20.32
N TRP A 80 2.36 -1.86 20.85
CA TRP A 80 2.49 -3.19 20.23
C TRP A 80 1.23 -4.04 20.38
N MET A 81 0.52 -3.95 21.51
CA MET A 81 -0.80 -4.58 21.66
C MET A 81 -1.80 -4.00 20.65
N GLY A 82 -1.82 -2.68 20.48
CA GLY A 82 -2.65 -2.03 19.46
C GLY A 82 -2.30 -2.48 18.04
N PHE A 83 -1.00 -2.57 17.73
CA PHE A 83 -0.53 -3.12 16.45
C PHE A 83 -1.10 -4.51 16.18
N TRP A 84 -0.92 -5.45 17.11
CA TRP A 84 -1.39 -6.83 16.95
C TRP A 84 -2.92 -6.93 16.91
N ALA A 85 -3.63 -6.11 17.67
CA ALA A 85 -5.08 -6.04 17.61
C ALA A 85 -5.57 -5.63 16.21
N VAL A 86 -4.99 -4.57 15.63
CA VAL A 86 -5.32 -4.13 14.26
C VAL A 86 -4.97 -5.20 13.22
N GLN A 87 -3.79 -5.83 13.33
CA GLN A 87 -3.41 -6.92 12.42
C GLN A 87 -4.38 -8.10 12.51
N GLY A 88 -4.80 -8.47 13.73
CA GLY A 88 -5.81 -9.49 13.96
C GLY A 88 -7.12 -9.15 13.26
N CYS A 89 -7.64 -7.93 13.44
CA CYS A 89 -8.87 -7.47 12.78
C CYS A 89 -8.77 -7.52 11.25
N VAL A 90 -7.66 -7.03 10.67
CA VAL A 90 -7.45 -7.04 9.21
C VAL A 90 -7.35 -8.47 8.67
N CYS A 91 -6.60 -9.35 9.35
CA CYS A 91 -6.45 -10.74 8.93
C CYS A 91 -7.78 -11.50 9.00
N VAL A 92 -8.52 -11.38 10.11
CA VAL A 92 -9.83 -12.02 10.30
C VAL A 92 -10.82 -11.51 9.26
N SER A 93 -10.88 -10.19 9.03
CA SER A 93 -11.76 -9.60 8.02
C SER A 93 -11.52 -10.22 6.62
N ARG A 94 -10.26 -10.42 6.23
CA ARG A 94 -9.90 -10.95 4.90
C ARG A 94 -10.16 -12.44 4.73
N VAL A 95 -10.01 -13.21 5.81
CA VAL A 95 -10.37 -14.63 5.84
C VAL A 95 -11.89 -14.79 5.85
N PHE A 96 -12.61 -13.94 6.60
CA PHE A 96 -14.07 -13.98 6.72
C PHE A 96 -14.78 -13.75 5.38
N ILE A 97 -14.32 -12.77 4.59
CA ILE A 97 -14.89 -12.51 3.25
C ILE A 97 -14.41 -13.49 2.16
N ALA A 98 -13.73 -14.57 2.55
CA ALA A 98 -13.18 -15.58 1.65
C ALA A 98 -12.24 -15.04 0.55
N ALA A 99 -11.61 -13.89 0.79
CA ALA A 99 -10.69 -13.27 -0.16
C ALA A 99 -9.25 -13.81 -0.04
N HIS A 100 -8.87 -14.34 1.13
CA HIS A 100 -7.53 -14.86 1.40
C HIS A 100 -7.53 -16.08 2.31
N PHE A 101 -6.56 -16.97 2.13
CA PHE A 101 -6.28 -18.06 3.07
C PHE A 101 -5.48 -17.56 4.29
N PRO A 102 -5.56 -18.26 5.45
CA PRO A 102 -4.83 -17.88 6.66
C PRO A 102 -3.32 -17.71 6.46
N HIS A 103 -2.68 -18.60 5.70
CA HIS A 103 -1.24 -18.50 5.42
C HIS A 103 -0.87 -17.25 4.62
N GLN A 104 -1.77 -16.76 3.75
CA GLN A 104 -1.52 -15.57 2.91
C GLN A 104 -1.59 -14.27 3.71
N VAL A 105 -2.52 -14.19 4.67
CA VAL A 105 -2.61 -13.02 5.56
C VAL A 105 -1.43 -12.99 6.54
N ILE A 106 -1.02 -14.14 7.08
CA ILE A 106 0.16 -14.26 7.94
C ILE A 106 1.43 -13.87 7.18
N ALA A 107 1.63 -14.42 5.97
CA ALA A 107 2.75 -14.04 5.11
C ALA A 107 2.75 -12.54 4.80
N GLY A 108 1.56 -11.96 4.55
CA GLY A 108 1.39 -10.52 4.35
C GLY A 108 1.89 -9.70 5.52
N VAL A 109 1.50 -10.03 6.76
CA VAL A 109 1.96 -9.32 7.96
C VAL A 109 3.49 -9.33 8.06
N PHE A 110 4.12 -10.50 7.92
CA PHE A 110 5.57 -10.62 7.98
C PHE A 110 6.27 -9.86 6.86
N SER A 111 5.77 -9.95 5.63
CA SER A 111 6.31 -9.18 4.49
C SER A 111 6.21 -7.68 4.73
N GLY A 112 5.08 -7.19 5.25
CA GLY A 112 4.89 -5.77 5.56
C GLY A 112 5.86 -5.26 6.61
N MET A 113 6.04 -6.02 7.70
CA MET A 113 7.03 -5.70 8.75
C MET A 113 8.46 -5.72 8.22
N ALA A 114 8.81 -6.71 7.39
CA ALA A 114 10.14 -6.82 6.78
C ALA A 114 10.45 -5.62 5.87
N VAL A 115 9.49 -5.22 5.04
CA VAL A 115 9.59 -4.03 4.18
C VAL A 115 9.78 -2.78 5.06
N ALA A 116 8.90 -2.56 6.05
CA ALA A 116 9.00 -1.40 6.94
C ALA A 116 10.36 -1.31 7.65
N LYS A 117 10.84 -2.43 8.20
CA LYS A 117 12.15 -2.50 8.86
C LYS A 117 13.29 -2.25 7.89
N THR A 118 13.21 -2.77 6.67
CA THR A 118 14.24 -2.53 5.64
C THR A 118 14.32 -1.06 5.28
N PHE A 119 13.19 -0.41 4.99
CA PHE A 119 13.13 1.01 4.64
C PHE A 119 13.64 1.93 5.75
N HIS A 120 13.48 1.54 7.02
CA HIS A 120 14.08 2.26 8.15
C HIS A 120 15.62 2.34 8.06
N HIS A 121 16.28 1.31 7.51
CA HIS A 121 17.74 1.28 7.34
C HIS A 121 18.21 1.92 6.02
N VAL A 122 17.35 2.02 5.00
CA VAL A 122 17.71 2.57 3.68
C VAL A 122 17.54 4.10 3.64
N ARG A 123 18.50 4.82 4.22
CA ARG A 123 18.53 6.30 4.21
C ARG A 123 18.90 6.92 2.86
N CYS A 124 19.42 6.12 1.93
CA CYS A 124 19.84 6.55 0.59
C CYS A 124 18.71 7.20 -0.23
N ILE A 125 17.45 6.83 0.07
CA ILE A 125 16.23 7.35 -0.56
C ILE A 125 16.18 8.89 -0.48
N TYR A 126 16.54 9.48 0.66
CA TYR A 126 16.43 10.93 0.86
C TYR A 126 17.52 11.74 0.15
N ASN A 127 18.63 11.12 -0.22
CA ASN A 127 19.78 11.79 -0.86
C ASN A 127 19.90 11.46 -2.36
N ALA A 128 18.97 10.68 -2.91
CA ALA A 128 19.01 10.27 -4.31
C ALA A 128 18.54 11.41 -5.23
N SER A 129 19.29 11.64 -6.33
CA SER A 129 18.92 12.63 -7.34
C SER A 129 17.67 12.22 -8.11
N PHE A 130 16.95 13.20 -8.66
CA PHE A 130 15.78 12.97 -9.49
C PHE A 130 16.05 11.99 -10.66
N CYS A 131 17.21 12.12 -11.34
CA CYS A 131 17.58 11.21 -12.42
C CYS A 131 17.69 9.75 -11.96
N ARG A 132 18.13 9.50 -10.72
CA ARG A 132 18.15 8.14 -10.16
C ARG A 132 16.73 7.62 -9.89
N TYR A 133 15.84 8.46 -9.36
CA TYR A 133 14.43 8.10 -9.19
C TYR A 133 13.77 7.74 -10.52
N LEU A 134 13.98 8.56 -11.55
CA LEU A 134 13.48 8.30 -12.89
C LEU A 134 14.07 7.00 -13.46
N GLY A 135 15.39 6.82 -13.35
CA GLY A 135 16.08 5.61 -13.81
C GLY A 135 15.58 4.33 -13.11
N ILE A 136 15.40 4.36 -11.79
CA ILE A 136 14.85 3.22 -11.03
C ILE A 136 13.40 2.96 -11.41
N THR A 137 12.57 4.01 -11.56
CA THR A 137 11.16 3.86 -11.96
C THR A 137 11.06 3.22 -13.35
N LEU A 138 11.84 3.71 -14.32
CA LEU A 138 11.90 3.14 -15.67
C LEU A 138 12.45 1.71 -15.66
N PHE A 139 13.49 1.44 -14.87
CA PHE A 139 14.04 0.10 -14.72
C PHE A 139 13.00 -0.88 -14.16
N LEU A 140 12.31 -0.53 -13.07
CA LEU A 140 11.29 -1.38 -12.46
C LEU A 140 10.11 -1.63 -13.41
N PHE A 141 9.68 -0.60 -14.15
CA PHE A 141 8.64 -0.74 -15.18
C PHE A 141 9.08 -1.70 -16.29
N SER A 142 10.24 -1.44 -16.91
CA SER A 142 10.79 -2.26 -17.99
C SER A 142 11.07 -3.69 -17.53
N PHE A 143 11.58 -3.88 -16.31
CA PHE A 143 11.82 -5.19 -15.73
C PHE A 143 10.52 -5.97 -15.52
N THR A 144 9.50 -5.33 -14.94
CA THR A 144 8.21 -5.98 -14.69
C THR A 144 7.51 -6.33 -16.00
N LEU A 145 7.50 -5.41 -16.96
CA LEU A 145 6.90 -5.62 -18.28
C LEU A 145 7.67 -6.69 -19.07
N GLY A 146 9.00 -6.64 -19.05
CA GLY A 146 9.85 -7.64 -19.69
C GLY A 146 9.66 -9.03 -19.09
N PHE A 147 9.56 -9.13 -17.76
CA PHE A 147 9.29 -10.39 -17.07
C PHE A 147 7.88 -10.93 -17.39
N TYR A 148 6.87 -10.06 -17.48
CA TYR A 148 5.54 -10.43 -17.94
C TYR A 148 5.56 -11.01 -19.36
N LEU A 149 6.19 -10.30 -20.30
CA LEU A 149 6.30 -10.75 -21.69
C LEU A 149 7.08 -12.07 -21.79
N LEU A 150 8.15 -12.22 -21.02
CA LEU A 150 8.93 -13.46 -20.96
C LEU A 150 8.06 -14.64 -20.50
N LEU A 151 7.36 -14.51 -19.38
CA LEU A 151 6.48 -15.56 -18.87
C LEU A 151 5.36 -15.90 -19.86
N TRP A 152 4.79 -14.88 -20.50
CA TRP A 152 3.80 -15.06 -21.55
C TRP A 152 4.35 -15.88 -22.73
N THR A 153 5.60 -15.64 -23.17
CA THR A 153 6.24 -16.46 -24.22
C THR A 153 6.49 -17.91 -23.82
N PHE A 154 6.65 -18.20 -22.53
CA PHE A 154 6.74 -19.57 -22.00
C PHE A 154 5.37 -20.21 -21.71
N GLY A 155 4.27 -19.57 -22.13
CA GLY A 155 2.91 -20.08 -21.95
C GLY A 155 2.38 -19.91 -20.52
N VAL A 156 3.02 -19.09 -19.69
CA VAL A 156 2.56 -18.78 -18.34
C VAL A 156 1.73 -17.49 -18.38
N ASP A 157 0.41 -17.63 -18.25
CA ASP A 157 -0.47 -16.47 -18.14
C ASP A 157 -0.45 -15.89 -16.72
N LEU A 158 -0.12 -14.61 -16.60
CA LEU A 158 -0.14 -13.83 -15.36
C LEU A 158 -1.50 -13.17 -15.10
N LEU A 159 -2.36 -13.08 -16.12
CA LEU A 159 -3.73 -12.56 -16.01
C LEU A 159 -4.75 -13.64 -15.65
N TRP A 160 -4.31 -14.87 -15.37
CA TRP A 160 -5.16 -15.99 -14.97
C TRP A 160 -6.13 -15.66 -13.82
N THR A 161 -5.73 -14.78 -12.89
CA THR A 161 -6.58 -14.34 -11.77
C THR A 161 -7.75 -13.47 -12.22
N LEU A 162 -7.59 -12.73 -13.32
CA LEU A 162 -8.66 -11.93 -13.90
C LEU A 162 -9.74 -12.84 -14.49
N GLU A 163 -9.32 -13.88 -15.22
CA GLU A 163 -10.24 -14.88 -15.77
C GLU A 163 -11.00 -15.62 -14.66
N LYS A 164 -10.30 -16.04 -13.59
CA LYS A 164 -10.92 -16.65 -12.41
C LYS A 164 -11.90 -15.70 -11.72
N ALA A 165 -11.54 -14.43 -11.56
CA ALA A 165 -12.43 -13.43 -10.96
C ALA A 165 -13.70 -13.22 -11.81
N GLN A 166 -13.56 -13.13 -13.13
CA GLN A 166 -14.71 -12.97 -14.03
C GLN A 166 -15.61 -14.20 -14.06
N LYS A 167 -15.03 -15.41 -14.00
CA LYS A 167 -15.78 -16.67 -14.04
C LYS A 167 -16.58 -16.92 -12.77
N TRP A 168 -15.98 -16.65 -11.60
CA TRP A 168 -16.52 -17.12 -10.32
C TRP A 168 -17.09 -16.01 -9.44
N CYS A 169 -16.97 -14.74 -9.84
CA CYS A 169 -17.66 -13.67 -9.15
C CYS A 169 -19.15 -13.71 -9.47
N SER A 170 -19.98 -13.65 -8.43
CA SER A 170 -21.45 -13.65 -8.53
C SER A 170 -22.00 -12.42 -9.26
N HIS A 171 -21.32 -11.29 -9.14
CA HIS A 171 -21.73 -10.00 -9.69
C HIS A 171 -20.58 -9.39 -10.49
N PRO A 172 -20.71 -9.24 -11.82
CA PRO A 172 -19.62 -8.71 -12.66
C PRO A 172 -19.19 -7.29 -12.26
N GLU A 173 -20.09 -6.50 -11.67
CA GLU A 173 -19.81 -5.16 -11.15
C GLU A 173 -18.81 -5.14 -9.97
N TRP A 174 -18.61 -6.27 -9.27
CA TRP A 174 -17.63 -6.39 -8.18
C TRP A 174 -16.21 -6.66 -8.69
N VAL A 175 -16.05 -6.95 -9.99
CA VAL A 175 -14.75 -7.12 -10.63
C VAL A 175 -14.18 -5.74 -10.96
N HIS A 176 -13.35 -5.21 -10.07
CA HIS A 176 -12.82 -3.86 -10.19
C HIS A 176 -11.48 -3.82 -10.94
N ILE A 177 -11.39 -3.00 -12.00
CA ILE A 177 -10.17 -2.78 -12.79
C ILE A 177 -9.01 -2.22 -11.94
N ASP A 178 -9.34 -1.47 -10.89
CA ASP A 178 -8.41 -0.87 -9.92
C ASP A 178 -7.59 -1.91 -9.16
N THR A 179 -8.09 -3.14 -9.06
CA THR A 179 -7.42 -4.25 -8.36
C THR A 179 -6.51 -5.07 -9.25
N THR A 180 -6.41 -4.72 -10.55
CA THR A 180 -5.60 -5.45 -11.52
C THR A 180 -4.10 -5.29 -11.24
N PRO A 181 -3.27 -6.28 -11.61
CA PRO A 181 -1.82 -6.18 -11.46
C PRO A 181 -1.22 -4.96 -12.17
N PHE A 182 -1.72 -4.61 -13.36
CA PHE A 182 -1.27 -3.45 -14.12
C PHE A 182 -1.65 -2.12 -13.45
N ALA A 183 -2.88 -1.99 -12.93
CA ALA A 183 -3.27 -0.80 -12.17
C ALA A 183 -2.38 -0.61 -10.93
N SER A 184 -2.10 -1.70 -10.21
CA SER A 184 -1.20 -1.70 -9.04
C SER A 184 0.23 -1.29 -9.41
N LEU A 185 0.77 -1.81 -10.52
CA LEU A 185 2.08 -1.44 -11.05
C LEU A 185 2.17 0.06 -11.32
N LEU A 186 1.21 0.62 -12.07
CA LEU A 186 1.22 2.05 -12.40
C LEU A 186 1.05 2.95 -11.17
N ARG A 187 0.23 2.54 -10.19
CA ARG A 187 0.13 3.26 -8.92
C ARG A 187 1.46 3.29 -8.18
N ASN A 188 2.15 2.15 -8.09
CA ASN A 188 3.45 2.07 -7.40
C ASN A 188 4.54 2.90 -8.11
N LEU A 189 4.57 2.87 -9.45
CA LEU A 189 5.47 3.70 -10.24
C LEU A 189 5.15 5.18 -10.10
N GLY A 190 3.86 5.55 -10.07
CA GLY A 190 3.40 6.90 -9.81
C GLY A 190 3.87 7.40 -8.46
N ILE A 191 3.70 6.60 -7.39
CA ILE A 191 4.16 6.95 -6.04
C ILE A 191 5.68 7.17 -6.02
N LEU A 192 6.47 6.27 -6.62
CA LEU A 192 7.93 6.39 -6.64
C LEU A 192 8.39 7.64 -7.41
N PHE A 193 7.78 7.89 -8.57
CA PHE A 193 8.05 9.07 -9.40
C PHE A 193 7.67 10.36 -8.66
N GLY A 194 6.48 10.41 -8.07
CA GLY A 194 5.98 11.55 -7.31
C GLY A 194 6.81 11.84 -6.06
N LEU A 195 7.29 10.81 -5.36
CA LEU A 195 8.23 10.97 -4.26
C LEU A 195 9.57 11.56 -4.73
N GLY A 196 10.08 11.08 -5.88
CA GLY A 196 11.27 11.63 -6.51
C GLY A 196 11.14 13.11 -6.85
N LEU A 197 9.99 13.51 -7.40
CA LEU A 197 9.65 14.93 -7.65
C LEU A 197 9.58 15.73 -6.35
N ALA A 198 8.90 15.21 -5.33
CA ALA A 198 8.71 15.88 -4.06
C ALA A 198 10.06 16.19 -3.39
N LEU A 199 10.92 15.19 -3.23
CA LEU A 199 12.20 15.31 -2.53
C LEU A 199 13.23 16.20 -3.27
N ASN A 200 13.13 16.29 -4.60
CA ASN A 200 14.03 17.12 -5.41
C ASN A 200 13.44 18.51 -5.73
N SER A 201 12.22 18.81 -5.27
CA SER A 201 11.60 20.12 -5.48
C SER A 201 12.19 21.19 -4.57
N HIS A 202 12.20 22.44 -5.04
CA HIS A 202 12.59 23.61 -4.22
C HIS A 202 11.72 23.72 -2.95
N MET A 203 10.44 23.34 -3.06
CA MET A 203 9.45 23.39 -1.99
C MET A 203 9.85 22.53 -0.78
N TYR A 204 10.36 21.33 -1.04
CA TYR A 204 10.87 20.45 0.02
C TYR A 204 12.14 21.03 0.67
N GLN A 205 13.06 21.56 -0.13
CA GLN A 205 14.30 22.16 0.38
C GLN A 205 14.03 23.39 1.26
N GLU A 206 13.08 24.25 0.86
CA GLU A 206 12.66 25.40 1.67
C GLU A 206 11.98 24.95 2.96
N SER A 207 11.02 24.02 2.90
CA SER A 207 10.34 23.52 4.09
C SER A 207 11.31 22.89 5.12
N CYS A 208 12.34 22.18 4.66
CA CYS A 208 13.38 21.63 5.53
C CYS A 208 14.31 22.68 6.16
N ARG A 209 14.50 23.85 5.52
CA ARG A 209 15.33 24.94 6.06
C ARG A 209 14.64 25.68 7.20
N LEU A 210 13.31 25.73 7.22
CA LEU A 210 12.56 26.41 8.27
C LEU A 210 12.62 25.61 9.59
N LYS A 211 13.11 26.28 10.65
CA LYS A 211 13.18 25.70 12.02
C LYS A 211 11.81 25.35 12.62
N GLN A 212 10.71 25.77 11.98
CA GLN A 212 9.32 25.46 12.37
C GLN A 212 8.96 23.98 12.25
N GLY A 213 9.69 23.16 11.49
CA GLY A 213 9.42 21.72 11.32
C GLY A 213 9.47 20.89 12.62
N GLN A 214 10.02 21.44 13.71
CA GLN A 214 10.03 20.81 15.04
C GLN A 214 8.84 21.19 15.92
N GLN A 215 8.07 22.22 15.54
CA GLN A 215 6.93 22.67 16.33
C GLN A 215 5.77 21.68 16.18
N LEU A 216 5.21 21.25 17.32
CA LEU A 216 4.05 20.37 17.38
C LEU A 216 2.84 20.90 16.57
N PRO A 217 2.44 22.19 16.64
CA PRO A 217 1.30 22.68 15.86
C PRO A 217 1.52 22.58 14.36
N PHE A 218 2.75 22.83 13.88
CA PHE A 218 3.10 22.69 12.47
C PHE A 218 2.94 21.24 12.00
N ARG A 219 3.46 20.26 12.77
CA ARG A 219 3.35 18.83 12.43
C ARG A 219 1.90 18.36 12.42
N LEU A 220 1.11 18.75 13.41
CA LEU A 220 -0.30 18.41 13.49
C LEU A 220 -1.10 19.05 12.34
N GLY A 221 -0.78 20.30 11.97
CA GLY A 221 -1.33 20.95 10.79
C GLY A 221 -1.02 20.19 9.50
N CYS A 222 0.25 19.81 9.29
CA CYS A 222 0.65 19.01 8.13
C CYS A 222 -0.09 17.67 8.07
N ILE A 223 -0.25 16.98 9.20
CA ILE A 223 -1.00 15.72 9.28
C ILE A 223 -2.47 15.96 8.91
N ALA A 224 -3.12 16.94 9.52
CA ALA A 224 -4.54 17.23 9.29
C ALA A 224 -4.82 17.61 7.82
N VAL A 225 -4.02 18.52 7.25
CA VAL A 225 -4.17 18.95 5.85
C VAL A 225 -3.85 17.80 4.90
N SER A 226 -2.83 16.98 5.20
CA SER A 226 -2.52 15.78 4.40
C SER A 226 -3.67 14.79 4.41
N LEU A 227 -4.25 14.50 5.57
CA LEU A 227 -5.40 13.59 5.67
C LEU A 227 -6.61 14.11 4.89
N LEU A 228 -6.89 15.41 4.97
CA LEU A 228 -8.00 16.02 4.23
C LEU A 228 -7.79 15.95 2.72
N ILE A 229 -6.61 16.30 2.23
CA ILE A 229 -6.27 16.23 0.80
C ILE A 229 -6.27 14.78 0.30
N LEU A 230 -5.74 13.84 1.09
CA LEU A 230 -5.79 12.41 0.76
C LEU A 230 -7.23 11.89 0.69
N HIS A 231 -8.11 12.36 1.58
CA HIS A 231 -9.52 11.99 1.54
C HIS A 231 -10.19 12.52 0.25
N VAL A 232 -9.92 13.77 -0.13
CA VAL A 232 -10.40 14.34 -1.40
C VAL A 232 -9.88 13.52 -2.58
N PHE A 233 -8.59 13.17 -2.60
CA PHE A 233 -8.04 12.32 -3.66
C PHE A 233 -8.74 10.96 -3.69
N ASP A 234 -9.05 10.35 -2.55
CA ASP A 234 -9.74 9.06 -2.48
C ASP A 234 -11.16 9.13 -3.08
N THR A 235 -11.90 10.20 -2.80
CA THR A 235 -13.24 10.40 -3.38
C THR A 235 -13.24 10.54 -4.90
N PHE A 236 -12.13 10.99 -5.50
CA PHE A 236 -12.01 11.11 -6.94
C PHE A 236 -11.71 9.75 -7.59
N LYS A 237 -12.75 9.13 -8.16
CA LYS A 237 -12.63 7.90 -8.95
C LYS A 237 -12.42 8.25 -10.43
N PRO A 238 -11.29 7.87 -11.05
CA PRO A 238 -11.07 8.13 -12.46
C PRO A 238 -12.08 7.38 -13.34
N PRO A 239 -12.49 7.94 -14.48
CA PRO A 239 -13.44 7.31 -15.40
C PRO A 239 -12.91 5.97 -15.90
N SER A 240 -13.69 4.90 -15.69
CA SER A 240 -13.32 3.52 -16.01
C SER A 240 -13.65 3.10 -17.46
N HIS A 241 -14.39 3.93 -18.21
CA HIS A 241 -14.85 3.61 -19.56
C HIS A 241 -13.71 3.53 -20.61
N THR A 242 -12.59 4.21 -20.37
CA THR A 242 -11.43 4.18 -21.27
C THR A 242 -10.21 3.70 -20.49
N GLN A 243 -9.78 2.46 -20.73
CA GLN A 243 -8.71 1.81 -19.96
C GLN A 243 -7.41 2.63 -19.94
N LEU A 244 -6.97 3.17 -21.08
CA LEU A 244 -5.75 3.99 -21.15
C LEU A 244 -5.86 5.26 -20.29
N LEU A 245 -7.01 5.93 -20.34
CA LEU A 245 -7.29 7.14 -19.55
C LEU A 245 -7.33 6.80 -18.06
N PHE A 246 -7.97 5.69 -17.69
CA PHE A 246 -8.00 5.18 -16.32
C PHE A 246 -6.58 4.96 -15.77
N TYR A 247 -5.73 4.28 -16.54
CA TYR A 247 -4.35 3.99 -16.16
C TYR A 247 -3.50 5.26 -16.04
N ALA A 248 -3.60 6.18 -17.00
CA ALA A 248 -2.89 7.45 -16.98
C ALA A 248 -3.31 8.32 -15.78
N LEU A 249 -4.62 8.46 -15.53
CA LEU A 249 -5.15 9.20 -14.39
C LEU A 249 -4.79 8.53 -13.06
N SER A 250 -4.79 7.20 -13.00
CA SER A 250 -4.34 6.46 -11.81
C SER A 250 -2.87 6.72 -11.49
N PHE A 251 -2.01 6.72 -12.52
CA PHE A 251 -0.60 7.11 -12.36
C PHE A 251 -0.47 8.55 -11.86
N CYS A 252 -1.14 9.51 -12.51
CA CYS A 252 -1.09 10.92 -12.13
C CYS A 252 -1.58 11.16 -10.70
N LYS A 253 -2.73 10.57 -10.33
CA LYS A 253 -3.27 10.60 -8.96
C LYS A 253 -2.25 10.05 -7.96
N SER A 254 -1.64 8.92 -8.28
CA SER A 254 -0.66 8.26 -7.41
C SER A 254 0.65 9.03 -7.26
N ALA A 255 1.07 9.76 -8.30
CA ALA A 255 2.22 10.66 -8.24
C ALA A 255 1.92 11.98 -7.51
N ALA A 256 0.70 12.48 -7.62
CA ALA A 256 0.27 13.70 -6.93
C ALA A 256 0.24 13.53 -5.40
N VAL A 257 -0.07 12.33 -4.90
CA VAL A 257 -0.12 12.04 -3.45
C VAL A 257 1.19 12.39 -2.72
N PRO A 258 2.35 11.76 -3.01
CA PRO A 258 3.60 12.07 -2.32
C PRO A 258 4.07 13.50 -2.61
N LEU A 259 3.82 14.04 -3.81
CA LEU A 259 4.12 15.43 -4.14
C LEU A 259 3.37 16.41 -3.22
N ALA A 260 2.09 16.14 -2.98
CA ALA A 260 1.25 16.93 -2.09
C ALA A 260 1.72 16.78 -0.63
N THR A 261 1.85 15.55 -0.12
CA THR A 261 2.10 15.30 1.31
C THR A 261 3.51 15.61 1.75
N VAL A 262 4.52 15.40 0.89
CA VAL A 262 5.94 15.60 1.24
C VAL A 262 6.44 16.99 0.84
N GLY A 263 5.94 17.56 -0.26
CA GLY A 263 6.41 18.84 -0.80
C GLY A 263 5.44 19.99 -0.54
N LEU A 264 4.25 19.95 -1.17
CA LEU A 264 3.32 21.08 -1.25
C LEU A 264 2.75 21.50 0.10
N ILE A 265 2.23 20.54 0.89
CA ILE A 265 1.54 20.84 2.14
C ILE A 265 2.51 21.44 3.18
N PRO A 266 3.69 20.83 3.46
CA PRO A 266 4.65 21.42 4.37
C PRO A 266 5.12 22.80 3.91
N TYR A 267 5.29 23.00 2.60
CA TYR A 267 5.66 24.29 2.03
C TYR A 267 4.58 25.37 2.26
N CYS A 268 3.34 25.12 1.85
CA CYS A 268 2.24 26.08 2.00
C CYS A 268 1.99 26.44 3.48
N LEU A 269 2.00 25.45 4.38
CA LEU A 269 1.85 25.70 5.81
C LEU A 269 3.02 26.49 6.38
N SER A 270 4.24 26.26 5.88
CA SER A 270 5.42 27.00 6.34
C SER A 270 5.36 28.47 5.92
N GLN A 271 4.79 28.78 4.74
CA GLN A 271 4.59 30.16 4.28
C GLN A 271 3.44 30.86 5.02
N LEU A 272 2.38 30.12 5.38
CA LEU A 272 1.24 30.67 6.13
C LEU A 272 1.56 30.98 7.60
N LEU A 273 2.56 30.30 8.16
CA LEU A 273 2.97 30.42 9.57
C LEU A 273 4.28 31.23 9.74
N ALA A 274 4.91 31.67 8.65
CA ALA A 274 6.08 32.56 8.64
C ALA A 274 5.67 34.03 8.81
#